data_AF-A0AA38ZZS8-F1
#
_entry.id   AF-A0AA38ZZS8-F1
#
_cell.length_a   1.000
_cell.length_b   1.000
_cell.length_c   1.000
_cell.angle_alpha   90.00
_cell.angle_beta   90.00
_cell.angle_gamma   90.00
#
_symmetry.space_group_name_H-M   'P 1'
#
loop_
_entity.id
_entity.type
_entity.pdbx_description
1 polymer ?
#
loop_
_entity_poly.entity_id
_entity_poly.type
_entity_poly.pdbx_seq_one_letter_code
_entity_poly.pdbx_strand_id
1 'polypeptide(L)'
;MASDTFVQPAIPRFDGHYDHWSMLMENFLRSKDYWPVVVSGVAEPAEGVVLTDVQKMELEALKLKDLKAKNYFFQAIDRSILETILCKDTAKHIWDSMKKKYQGTARAKRQQLQALRSDFEMLRMKSGESVTDYFSRTMAIINKMRIHGDKTEDVLIVEKILRSLTPKFNFVVCSIEEANDVDSLSIDELQSSLLVHEQKINQQVKEEQALKALSETHFTQSRVDRGRGRGRG
;
A
#
# COMPACT_ATOMS: atom_id res chain seq x y z
N MET A 1 5.32 -32.18 -36.05
CA MET A 1 5.20 -30.71 -36.10
C MET A 1 4.37 -30.29 -34.91
N ALA A 2 4.99 -29.71 -33.89
CA ALA A 2 4.26 -29.18 -32.74
C ALA A 2 3.58 -27.89 -33.20
N SER A 3 2.25 -27.91 -33.28
CA SER A 3 1.45 -26.70 -33.41
C SER A 3 1.62 -25.92 -32.11
N ASP A 4 2.46 -24.89 -32.13
CA ASP A 4 2.47 -23.88 -31.06
C ASP A 4 1.08 -23.23 -31.05
N THR A 5 0.25 -23.69 -30.13
CA THR A 5 -1.07 -23.11 -29.87
C THR A 5 -0.84 -21.77 -29.18
N PHE A 6 -0.46 -20.76 -29.96
CA PHE A 6 -0.29 -19.40 -29.46
C PHE A 6 -1.68 -18.88 -29.06
N VAL A 7 -2.01 -19.02 -27.78
CA VAL A 7 -3.26 -18.52 -27.22
C VAL A 7 -3.28 -17.01 -27.44
N GLN A 8 -4.26 -16.52 -28.20
CA GLN A 8 -4.42 -15.09 -28.41
C GLN A 8 -4.52 -14.39 -27.05
N PRO A 9 -3.69 -13.38 -26.77
CA PRO A 9 -3.78 -12.64 -25.52
C PRO A 9 -5.20 -12.10 -25.35
N ALA A 10 -5.82 -12.39 -24.21
CA ALA A 10 -7.15 -11.87 -23.90
C ALA A 10 -7.08 -10.34 -23.76
N ILE A 11 -8.14 -9.65 -24.19
CA ILE A 11 -8.24 -8.20 -24.06
C ILE A 11 -8.33 -7.86 -22.56
N PRO A 12 -7.40 -7.06 -21.99
CA PRO A 12 -7.43 -6.72 -20.57
C PRO A 12 -8.66 -5.87 -20.24
N ARG A 13 -9.57 -6.43 -19.42
CA ARG A 13 -10.76 -5.71 -18.93
C ARG A 13 -10.35 -4.75 -17.81
N PHE A 14 -10.92 -3.55 -17.81
CA PHE A 14 -10.72 -2.59 -16.76
C PHE A 14 -11.55 -2.96 -15.52
N ASP A 15 -10.88 -3.16 -14.39
CA ASP A 15 -11.45 -3.63 -13.12
C ASP A 15 -11.47 -2.54 -12.02
N GLY A 16 -11.09 -1.31 -12.37
CA GLY A 16 -10.92 -0.20 -11.43
C GLY A 16 -9.45 0.09 -11.07
N HIS A 17 -8.52 -0.86 -11.29
CA HIS A 17 -7.09 -0.67 -11.02
C HIS A 17 -6.36 -0.12 -12.25
N TYR A 18 -6.39 1.21 -12.44
CA TYR A 18 -5.84 1.86 -13.63
C TYR A 18 -4.38 1.54 -13.93
N ASP A 19 -3.48 1.53 -12.93
CA ASP A 19 -2.06 1.28 -13.17
C ASP A 19 -1.81 -0.12 -13.72
N HIS A 20 -2.47 -1.12 -13.13
CA HIS A 20 -2.36 -2.50 -13.58
C HIS A 20 -2.98 -2.69 -14.96
N TRP A 21 -4.20 -2.19 -15.16
CA TRP A 21 -4.88 -2.25 -16.46
C TRP A 21 -4.12 -1.53 -17.57
N SER A 22 -3.61 -0.32 -17.31
CA SER A 22 -2.90 0.49 -18.32
C SER A 22 -1.61 -0.18 -18.76
N MET A 23 -0.86 -0.80 -17.84
CA MET A 23 0.31 -1.61 -18.16
C MET A 23 -0.04 -2.79 -19.08
N LEU A 24 -1.08 -3.56 -18.73
CA LEU A 24 -1.51 -4.71 -19.53
C LEU A 24 -2.04 -4.30 -20.91
N MET A 25 -2.85 -3.24 -20.96
CA MET A 25 -3.45 -2.73 -22.19
C MET A 25 -2.40 -2.11 -23.11
N GLU A 26 -1.43 -1.37 -22.57
CA GLU A 26 -0.30 -0.85 -23.35
C GLU A 26 0.50 -1.99 -23.99
N ASN A 27 0.87 -3.01 -23.20
CA ASN A 27 1.61 -4.16 -23.71
C ASN A 27 0.80 -4.90 -24.80
N PHE A 28 -0.50 -5.09 -24.58
CA PHE A 28 -1.41 -5.69 -25.56
C PHE A 28 -1.43 -4.91 -26.89
N LEU A 29 -1.60 -3.58 -26.83
CA LEU A 29 -1.63 -2.73 -28.03
C LEU A 29 -0.28 -2.63 -28.75
N ARG A 30 0.85 -2.70 -28.01
CA ARG A 30 2.19 -2.80 -28.59
C ARG A 30 2.38 -4.10 -29.36
N SER A 31 1.90 -5.22 -28.81
CA SER A 31 1.97 -6.53 -29.49
C SER A 31 1.19 -6.58 -30.81
N LYS A 32 0.19 -5.71 -30.98
CA LYS A 32 -0.64 -5.58 -32.19
C LYS A 32 -0.22 -4.43 -33.11
N ASP A 33 0.86 -3.71 -32.79
CA ASP A 33 1.35 -2.53 -33.52
C ASP A 33 0.33 -1.36 -33.63
N TYR A 34 -0.52 -1.21 -32.60
CA TYR A 34 -1.53 -0.13 -32.53
C TYR A 34 -1.13 1.01 -31.59
N TRP A 35 -0.18 0.77 -30.69
CA TRP A 35 0.29 1.75 -29.71
C TRP A 35 0.71 3.12 -30.28
N PRO A 36 1.42 3.20 -31.43
CA PRO A 36 1.83 4.50 -31.98
C PRO A 36 0.63 5.43 -32.26
N VAL A 37 -0.49 4.87 -32.72
CA VAL A 37 -1.71 5.63 -33.03
C VAL A 37 -2.44 6.09 -31.77
N VAL A 38 -2.38 5.30 -30.69
CA VAL A 38 -2.99 5.65 -29.40
C VAL A 38 -2.24 6.81 -28.72
N VAL A 39 -0.92 6.89 -28.89
CA VAL A 39 -0.10 7.98 -28.30
C VAL A 39 -0.15 9.24 -29.17
N SER A 40 0.18 9.10 -30.45
CA SER A 40 0.33 10.26 -31.35
C SER A 40 -1.03 10.76 -31.84
N GLY A 41 -2.01 9.88 -31.99
CA GLY A 41 -3.26 10.16 -32.70
C GLY A 41 -3.06 10.04 -34.22
N VAL A 42 -4.17 10.10 -34.95
CA VAL A 42 -4.15 10.21 -36.41
C VAL A 42 -4.23 11.70 -36.75
N ALA A 43 -3.18 12.24 -37.37
CA ALA A 43 -3.19 13.64 -37.80
C ALA A 43 -4.15 13.83 -38.97
N GLU A 44 -4.99 14.86 -38.90
CA GLU A 44 -5.79 15.28 -40.04
C GLU A 44 -4.90 16.13 -40.98
N PRO A 45 -4.98 15.92 -42.31
CA PRO A 45 -4.26 16.76 -43.26
C PRO A 45 -4.71 18.21 -43.15
N ALA A 46 -3.78 19.16 -43.28
CA ALA A 46 -4.14 20.58 -43.33
C ALA A 46 -5.05 20.88 -44.53
N GLU A 47 -6.03 21.77 -44.34
CA GLU A 47 -6.96 22.17 -45.39
C GLU A 47 -6.19 22.68 -46.62
N GLY A 48 -6.52 22.12 -47.80
CA GLY A 48 -5.90 22.49 -49.07
C GLY A 48 -4.65 21.70 -49.47
N VAL A 49 -4.17 20.76 -48.65
CA VAL A 49 -3.06 19.87 -49.03
C VAL A 49 -3.55 18.73 -49.92
N VAL A 50 -3.08 18.70 -51.17
CA VAL A 50 -3.27 17.57 -52.07
C VAL A 50 -2.29 16.47 -51.66
N LEU A 51 -2.80 15.45 -50.97
CA LEU A 51 -2.01 14.27 -50.63
C LEU A 51 -1.67 13.48 -51.89
N THR A 52 -0.43 13.03 -51.98
CA THR A 52 -0.02 11.99 -52.94
C THR A 52 -0.75 10.68 -52.61
N ASP A 53 -0.88 9.79 -53.60
CA ASP A 53 -1.61 8.53 -53.39
C ASP A 53 -0.95 7.65 -52.32
N VAL A 54 0.38 7.70 -52.19
CA VAL A 54 1.13 7.04 -51.12
C VAL A 54 0.73 7.57 -49.74
N GLN A 55 0.65 8.90 -49.58
CA GLN A 55 0.25 9.53 -48.32
C GLN A 55 -1.21 9.25 -47.95
N LYS A 56 -2.10 9.13 -48.95
CA LYS A 56 -3.50 8.72 -48.71
C LYS A 56 -3.57 7.29 -48.17
N MET A 57 -2.84 6.36 -48.78
CA MET A 57 -2.81 4.96 -48.34
C MET A 57 -2.26 4.83 -46.91
N GLU A 58 -1.20 5.58 -46.58
CA GLU A 58 -0.65 5.61 -45.22
C GLU A 58 -1.66 6.17 -44.19
N LEU A 59 -2.37 7.24 -44.54
CA LEU A 59 -3.39 7.83 -43.67
C LEU A 59 -4.55 6.86 -43.44
N GLU A 60 -5.02 6.17 -44.47
CA GLU A 60 -6.07 5.14 -44.34
C GLU A 60 -5.61 3.97 -43.47
N ALA A 61 -4.36 3.53 -43.59
CA ALA A 61 -3.79 2.50 -42.73
C ALA A 61 -3.75 2.94 -41.26
N LEU A 62 -3.39 4.20 -40.97
CA LEU A 62 -3.41 4.75 -39.62
C LEU A 62 -4.83 4.86 -39.05
N LYS A 63 -5.80 5.34 -39.85
CA LYS A 63 -7.22 5.37 -39.48
C LYS A 63 -7.75 3.97 -39.16
N LEU A 64 -7.38 2.97 -39.95
CA LEU A 64 -7.76 1.59 -39.69
C LEU A 64 -7.16 1.06 -38.38
N LYS A 65 -5.90 1.40 -38.08
CA LYS A 65 -5.27 1.06 -36.78
C LYS A 65 -5.96 1.74 -35.61
N ASP A 66 -6.34 3.02 -35.74
CA ASP A 66 -7.11 3.75 -34.71
C ASP A 66 -8.44 3.05 -34.42
N LEU A 67 -9.21 2.71 -35.46
CA LEU A 67 -10.49 2.01 -35.33
C LEU A 67 -10.34 0.65 -34.63
N LYS A 68 -9.28 -0.11 -34.94
CA LYS A 68 -9.00 -1.39 -34.28
C LYS A 68 -8.64 -1.21 -32.82
N ALA A 69 -7.80 -0.24 -32.48
CA ALA A 69 -7.46 0.09 -31.09
C ALA A 69 -8.69 0.53 -30.30
N LYS A 70 -9.53 1.38 -30.91
CA LYS A 70 -10.80 1.84 -30.35
C LYS A 70 -11.75 0.69 -30.03
N ASN A 71 -11.87 -0.28 -30.93
CA ASN A 71 -12.67 -1.49 -30.71
C ASN A 71 -12.17 -2.32 -29.51
N TYR A 72 -10.85 -2.35 -29.27
CA TYR A 72 -10.31 -3.00 -28.07
C TYR A 72 -10.62 -2.22 -26.81
N PHE A 73 -10.55 -0.89 -26.83
CA PHE A 73 -10.98 -0.08 -25.68
C PHE A 73 -12.46 -0.27 -25.35
N PHE A 74 -13.34 -0.35 -26.34
CA PHE A 74 -14.77 -0.65 -26.11
C PHE A 74 -15.01 -2.06 -25.57
N GLN A 75 -14.14 -3.02 -25.92
CA GLN A 75 -14.16 -4.36 -25.33
C GLN A 75 -13.42 -4.44 -24.00
N ALA A 76 -12.69 -3.42 -23.58
CA ALA A 76 -11.96 -3.41 -22.32
C ALA A 76 -12.75 -2.69 -21.22
N ILE A 77 -13.56 -1.71 -21.61
CA ILE A 77 -14.19 -0.75 -20.70
C ILE A 77 -15.70 -0.96 -20.68
N ASP A 78 -16.28 -1.09 -19.49
CA ASP A 78 -17.72 -1.23 -19.33
C ASP A 78 -18.49 0.03 -19.75
N ARG A 79 -19.75 -0.19 -20.17
CA ARG A 79 -20.65 0.88 -20.63
C ARG A 79 -20.79 2.02 -19.61
N SER A 80 -20.94 1.70 -18.32
CA SER A 80 -21.08 2.69 -17.24
C SER A 80 -19.86 3.62 -17.16
N ILE A 81 -18.67 3.11 -17.46
CA ILE A 81 -17.44 3.90 -17.49
C ILE A 81 -17.33 4.67 -18.80
N LEU A 82 -17.67 4.05 -19.93
CA LEU A 82 -17.69 4.74 -21.21
C LEU A 82 -18.63 5.96 -21.19
N GLU A 83 -19.80 5.88 -20.54
CA GLU A 83 -20.74 7.01 -20.44
C GLU A 83 -20.17 8.23 -19.70
N THR A 84 -19.15 8.03 -18.86
CA THR A 84 -18.54 9.11 -18.07
C THR A 84 -17.38 9.85 -18.75
N ILE A 85 -16.85 9.32 -19.86
CA ILE A 85 -15.78 9.99 -20.62
C ILE A 85 -16.40 10.87 -21.72
N LEU A 86 -15.90 12.11 -21.85
CA LEU A 86 -16.49 13.13 -22.72
C LEU A 86 -16.10 12.97 -24.20
N CYS A 87 -14.83 12.66 -24.49
CA CYS A 87 -14.32 12.52 -25.87
C CYS A 87 -13.95 11.07 -26.16
N LYS A 88 -14.47 10.51 -27.26
CA LYS A 88 -14.33 9.08 -27.62
C LYS A 88 -14.11 8.86 -29.12
N ASP A 89 -13.72 9.92 -29.84
CA ASP A 89 -13.68 9.92 -31.30
C ASP A 89 -12.55 9.04 -31.82
N THR A 90 -11.39 9.11 -31.17
CA THR A 90 -10.18 8.34 -31.49
C THR A 90 -9.78 7.42 -30.34
N ALA A 91 -8.96 6.42 -30.62
CA ALA A 91 -8.38 5.56 -29.59
C ALA A 91 -7.54 6.38 -28.58
N LYS A 92 -6.87 7.42 -29.06
CA LYS A 92 -6.18 8.42 -28.22
C LYS A 92 -7.12 9.13 -27.26
N HIS A 93 -8.25 9.66 -27.74
CA HIS A 93 -9.23 10.35 -26.87
C HIS A 93 -9.72 9.45 -25.73
N ILE A 94 -9.98 8.17 -26.02
CA ILE A 94 -10.40 7.21 -25.00
C ILE A 94 -9.27 6.95 -24.00
N TRP A 95 -8.05 6.70 -24.47
CA TRP A 95 -6.89 6.48 -23.61
C TRP A 95 -6.61 7.68 -22.69
N ASP A 96 -6.57 8.89 -23.25
CA ASP A 96 -6.31 10.12 -22.51
C ASP A 96 -7.45 10.44 -21.53
N SER A 97 -8.70 10.15 -21.89
CA SER A 97 -9.84 10.30 -20.97
C SER A 97 -9.77 9.33 -19.80
N MET A 98 -9.46 8.05 -20.07
CA MET A 98 -9.25 7.03 -19.03
C MET A 98 -8.09 7.41 -18.13
N LYS A 99 -6.98 7.88 -18.71
CA LYS A 99 -5.83 8.41 -17.98
C LYS A 99 -6.22 9.58 -17.09
N LYS A 100 -6.86 10.61 -17.65
CA LYS A 100 -7.29 11.79 -16.89
C LYS A 100 -8.25 11.42 -15.73
N LYS A 101 -9.17 10.49 -15.96
CA LYS A 101 -10.20 10.10 -14.99
C LYS A 101 -9.67 9.18 -13.89
N TYR A 102 -8.90 8.15 -14.25
CA TYR A 102 -8.56 7.04 -13.35
C TYR A 102 -7.09 6.96 -12.98
N GLN A 103 -6.18 7.58 -13.75
CA GLN A 103 -4.81 7.73 -13.28
C GLN A 103 -4.77 8.57 -12.00
N GLY A 104 -5.84 9.32 -11.70
CA GLY A 104 -6.06 10.07 -10.46
C GLY A 104 -4.82 10.87 -10.18
N THR A 105 -4.71 12.06 -10.82
CA THR A 105 -3.53 12.96 -10.89
C THR A 105 -2.37 12.55 -9.99
N ALA A 106 -1.12 12.54 -10.46
CA ALA A 106 0.05 12.33 -9.57
C ALA A 106 -0.07 13.04 -8.20
N ARG A 107 -0.78 14.17 -8.14
CA ARG A 107 -1.32 14.83 -6.94
C ARG A 107 -2.16 13.95 -5.98
N ALA A 108 -3.20 13.22 -6.40
CA ALA A 108 -3.98 12.34 -5.54
C ALA A 108 -3.14 11.19 -4.95
N LYS A 109 -2.30 10.53 -5.77
CA LYS A 109 -1.32 9.53 -5.27
C LYS A 109 -0.33 10.16 -4.28
N ARG A 110 0.18 11.37 -4.57
CA ARG A 110 1.04 12.12 -3.65
C ARG A 110 0.32 12.52 -2.37
N GLN A 111 -0.94 12.92 -2.43
CA GLN A 111 -1.74 13.27 -1.25
C GLN A 111 -1.99 12.04 -0.38
N GLN A 112 -2.32 10.89 -0.98
CA GLN A 112 -2.50 9.64 -0.25
C GLN A 112 -1.18 9.15 0.35
N LEU A 113 -0.07 9.25 -0.39
CA LEU A 113 1.26 8.96 0.14
C LEU A 113 1.63 9.91 1.29
N GLN A 114 1.34 11.20 1.17
CA GLN A 114 1.60 12.19 2.23
C GLN A 114 0.77 11.91 3.48
N ALA A 115 -0.49 11.51 3.34
CA ALA A 115 -1.32 11.09 4.45
C ALA A 115 -0.73 9.85 5.15
N LEU A 116 -0.30 8.84 4.39
CA LEU A 116 0.36 7.65 4.93
C LEU A 116 1.68 7.96 5.64
N ARG A 117 2.48 8.89 5.11
CA ARG A 117 3.70 9.38 5.77
C ARG A 117 3.36 10.05 7.10
N SER A 118 2.34 10.90 7.12
CA SER A 118 1.85 11.51 8.35
C SER A 118 1.37 10.46 9.36
N ASP A 119 0.65 9.43 8.91
CA ASP A 119 0.21 8.33 9.76
C ASP A 119 1.41 7.55 10.33
N PHE A 120 2.45 7.30 9.51
CA PHE A 120 3.69 6.67 9.94
C PHE A 120 4.47 7.53 10.94
N GLU A 121 4.58 8.84 10.71
CA GLU A 121 5.20 9.79 11.64
C GLU A 121 4.48 9.86 12.98
N MET A 122 3.14 9.83 12.97
CA MET A 122 2.32 9.82 14.19
C MET A 122 2.20 8.44 14.83
N LEU A 123 2.61 7.37 14.14
CA LEU A 123 2.50 6.01 14.64
C LEU A 123 3.27 5.86 15.96
N ARG A 124 2.57 5.38 16.98
CA ARG A 124 3.11 5.00 18.28
C ARG A 124 2.39 3.77 18.80
N MET A 125 3.10 3.00 19.62
CA MET A 125 2.52 1.88 20.34
C MET A 125 1.53 2.39 21.39
N LYS A 126 0.32 1.84 21.40
CA LYS A 126 -0.73 2.22 22.36
C LYS A 126 -0.50 1.52 23.70
N SER A 127 -1.05 2.09 24.77
CA SER A 127 -1.06 1.44 26.08
C SER A 127 -1.83 0.13 26.02
N GLY A 128 -1.21 -0.97 26.47
CA GLY A 128 -1.81 -2.31 26.42
C GLY A 128 -1.81 -2.99 25.05
N GLU A 129 -1.30 -2.35 23.99
CA GLU A 129 -1.09 -3.01 22.69
C GLU A 129 0.00 -4.09 22.83
N SER A 130 -0.14 -5.21 22.12
CA SER A 130 0.90 -6.23 22.04
C SER A 130 1.98 -5.84 21.03
N VAL A 131 3.18 -6.42 21.13
CA VAL A 131 4.23 -6.20 20.13
C VAL A 131 3.75 -6.65 18.74
N THR A 132 3.11 -7.81 18.63
CA THR A 132 2.60 -8.35 17.36
C THR A 132 1.58 -7.43 16.68
N ASP A 133 0.63 -6.89 17.44
CA ASP A 133 -0.39 -5.98 16.89
C ASP A 133 0.25 -4.69 16.40
N TYR A 134 1.18 -4.14 17.18
CA TYR A 134 1.90 -2.92 16.82
C TYR A 134 2.73 -3.11 15.54
N PHE A 135 3.47 -4.21 15.41
CA PHE A 135 4.21 -4.55 14.18
C PHE A 135 3.27 -4.73 12.99
N SER A 136 2.14 -5.42 13.18
CA SER A 136 1.15 -5.63 12.11
C SER A 136 0.61 -4.30 11.57
N ARG A 137 0.29 -3.34 12.44
CA ARG A 137 -0.14 -1.98 12.02
C ARG A 137 0.98 -1.23 11.29
N THR A 138 2.20 -1.32 11.81
CA THR A 138 3.39 -0.68 11.23
C THR A 138 3.62 -1.17 9.80
N MET A 139 3.67 -2.50 9.61
CA MET A 139 3.84 -3.12 8.29
C MET A 139 2.68 -2.82 7.34
N ALA A 140 1.45 -2.75 7.83
CA ALA A 140 0.30 -2.38 7.00
C ALA A 140 0.43 -0.96 6.42
N ILE A 141 0.95 0.00 7.18
CA ILE A 141 1.19 1.38 6.70
C ILE A 141 2.34 1.39 5.69
N ILE A 142 3.47 0.76 6.02
CA ILE A 142 4.66 0.70 5.15
C ILE A 142 4.33 0.04 3.80
N ASN A 143 3.59 -1.07 3.81
CA ASN A 143 3.19 -1.75 2.58
C ASN A 143 2.32 -0.85 1.71
N LYS A 144 1.38 -0.08 2.30
CA LYS A 144 0.61 0.92 1.56
C LYS A 144 1.51 2.02 0.98
N MET A 145 2.48 2.52 1.75
CA MET A 145 3.45 3.52 1.26
C MET A 145 4.27 2.99 0.08
N ARG A 146 4.78 1.76 0.16
CA ARG A 146 5.52 1.08 -0.92
C ARG A 146 4.69 0.93 -2.18
N ILE A 147 3.41 0.55 -2.06
CA ILE A 147 2.47 0.48 -3.20
C ILE A 147 2.32 1.85 -3.88
N HIS A 148 2.36 2.95 -3.12
CA HIS A 148 2.31 4.31 -3.65
C HIS A 148 3.66 4.88 -4.09
N GLY A 149 4.71 4.04 -4.16
CA GLY A 149 6.02 4.39 -4.70
C GLY A 149 7.03 4.91 -3.67
N ASP A 150 6.77 4.77 -2.37
CA ASP A 150 7.75 5.10 -1.34
C ASP A 150 8.85 4.02 -1.27
N LYS A 151 10.07 4.46 -1.00
CA LYS A 151 11.26 3.62 -0.84
C LYS A 151 11.84 3.78 0.55
N THR A 152 10.97 3.76 1.56
CA THR A 152 11.42 3.79 2.96
C THR A 152 12.29 2.57 3.23
N GLU A 153 13.53 2.84 3.62
CA GLU A 153 14.53 1.85 3.99
C GLU A 153 14.15 1.15 5.29
N ASP A 154 14.52 -0.12 5.43
CA ASP A 154 14.19 -0.93 6.60
C ASP A 154 14.82 -0.37 7.88
N VAL A 155 15.99 0.27 7.79
CA VAL A 155 16.65 0.96 8.92
C VAL A 155 15.75 2.05 9.51
N LEU A 156 15.14 2.89 8.68
CA LEU A 156 14.22 3.94 9.14
C LEU A 156 12.97 3.36 9.82
N ILE A 157 12.55 2.16 9.42
CA ILE A 157 11.43 1.45 10.04
C ILE A 157 11.83 0.92 11.41
N VAL A 158 13.01 0.33 11.54
CA VAL A 158 13.59 -0.15 12.80
C VAL A 158 13.74 1.00 13.80
N GLU A 159 14.38 2.10 13.39
CA GLU A 159 14.53 3.30 14.22
C GLU A 159 13.17 3.88 14.65
N LYS A 160 12.19 3.89 13.73
CA LYS A 160 10.84 4.38 14.02
C LYS A 160 10.18 3.51 15.09
N ILE A 161 10.29 2.20 15.00
CA ILE A 161 9.73 1.26 15.97
C ILE A 161 10.35 1.53 17.34
N LEU A 162 11.69 1.50 17.45
CA LEU A 162 12.42 1.71 18.70
C LEU A 162 12.01 3.03 19.39
N ARG A 163 11.93 4.13 18.65
CA ARG A 163 11.55 5.46 19.18
C ARG A 163 10.08 5.62 19.57
N SER A 164 9.20 4.71 19.17
CA SER A 164 7.76 4.87 19.35
C SER A 164 7.08 3.74 20.12
N LEU A 165 7.88 2.85 20.72
CA LEU A 165 7.45 1.92 21.75
C LEU A 165 7.00 2.67 23.02
N THR A 166 6.19 2.00 23.82
CA THR A 166 5.74 2.53 25.11
C THR A 166 6.88 2.51 26.14
N PRO A 167 6.84 3.37 27.18
CA PRO A 167 7.90 3.44 28.20
C PRO A 167 8.23 2.11 28.89
N LYS A 168 7.30 1.15 28.87
CA LYS A 168 7.50 -0.22 29.39
C LYS A 168 8.68 -0.95 28.73
N PHE A 169 9.09 -0.52 27.53
CA PHE A 169 10.21 -1.10 26.78
C PHE A 169 11.50 -0.28 26.83
N ASN A 170 11.57 0.84 27.56
CA ASN A 170 12.76 1.73 27.53
C ASN A 170 14.07 0.99 27.80
N PHE A 171 14.11 0.12 28.83
CA PHE A 171 15.31 -0.67 29.12
C PHE A 171 15.66 -1.67 28.02
N VAL A 172 14.65 -2.22 27.33
CA VAL A 172 14.84 -3.16 26.22
C VAL A 172 15.40 -2.42 25.02
N VAL A 173 14.89 -1.22 24.72
CA VAL A 173 15.39 -0.35 23.65
C VAL A 173 16.86 -0.03 23.88
N CYS A 174 17.23 0.46 25.06
CA CYS A 174 18.64 0.74 25.40
C CYS A 174 19.52 -0.50 25.23
N SER A 175 19.06 -1.67 25.70
CA SER A 175 19.82 -2.92 25.57
C SER A 175 20.01 -3.33 24.11
N ILE A 176 19.01 -3.13 23.25
CA ILE A 176 19.10 -3.44 21.82
C ILE A 176 20.06 -2.48 21.12
N GLU A 177 19.96 -1.18 21.40
CA GLU A 177 20.82 -0.14 20.83
C GLU A 177 22.29 -0.28 21.27
N GLU A 178 22.55 -0.76 22.48
CA GLU A 178 23.90 -1.02 22.98
C GLU A 178 24.50 -2.33 22.43
N ALA A 179 23.67 -3.36 22.22
CA ALA A 179 24.14 -4.69 21.85
C ALA A 179 24.21 -4.94 20.34
N ASN A 180 23.46 -4.19 19.53
CA ASN A 180 23.35 -4.42 18.09
C ASN A 180 23.64 -3.16 17.30
N ASP A 181 24.21 -3.34 16.10
CA ASP A 181 24.30 -2.28 15.12
C ASP A 181 22.93 -2.08 14.44
N VAL A 182 22.28 -0.96 14.78
CA VAL A 182 20.92 -0.61 14.32
C VAL A 182 20.85 -0.52 12.79
N ASP A 183 21.95 -0.14 12.13
CA ASP A 183 22.02 -0.04 10.67
C ASP A 183 21.95 -1.40 9.96
N SER A 184 22.26 -2.48 10.69
CA SER A 184 22.27 -3.87 10.17
C SER A 184 21.10 -4.72 10.67
N LEU A 185 20.35 -4.24 11.68
CA LEU A 185 19.31 -5.01 12.34
C LEU A 185 18.08 -5.17 11.44
N SER A 186 17.64 -6.40 11.21
CA SER A 186 16.42 -6.64 10.43
C SER A 186 15.15 -6.42 11.25
N ILE A 187 14.04 -6.13 10.57
CA ILE A 187 12.72 -5.95 11.20
C ILE A 187 12.29 -7.24 11.94
N ASP A 188 12.57 -8.41 11.37
CA ASP A 188 12.17 -9.71 11.93
C ASP A 188 12.98 -10.05 13.21
N GLU A 189 14.28 -9.74 13.22
CA GLU A 189 15.13 -9.89 14.41
C GLU A 189 14.67 -8.95 15.53
N LEU A 190 14.39 -7.69 15.20
CA LEU A 190 13.84 -6.73 16.15
C LEU A 190 12.51 -7.22 16.75
N GLN A 191 11.60 -7.70 15.91
CA GLN A 191 10.30 -8.22 16.35
C GLN A 191 10.49 -9.40 17.31
N SER A 192 11.36 -10.35 16.94
CA SER A 192 11.65 -11.54 17.74
C SER A 192 12.23 -11.18 19.11
N SER A 193 13.17 -10.23 19.15
CA SER A 193 13.76 -9.74 20.40
C SER A 193 12.70 -9.09 21.31
N LEU A 194 11.88 -8.18 20.76
CA LEU A 194 10.84 -7.49 21.52
C LEU A 194 9.77 -8.45 22.07
N LEU A 195 9.42 -9.50 21.33
CA LEU A 195 8.46 -10.52 21.78
C LEU A 195 8.97 -11.30 22.99
N VAL A 196 10.24 -11.70 22.99
CA VAL A 196 10.85 -12.38 24.14
C VAL A 196 10.83 -11.49 25.38
N HIS A 197 11.11 -10.19 25.21
CA HIS A 197 11.06 -9.24 26.32
C HIS A 197 9.63 -8.94 26.79
N GLU A 198 8.65 -8.86 25.88
CA GLU A 198 7.24 -8.68 26.24
C GLU A 198 6.74 -9.82 27.15
N GLN A 199 7.10 -11.07 26.84
CA GLN A 199 6.76 -12.22 27.69
C GLN A 199 7.34 -12.09 29.11
N LYS A 200 8.62 -11.71 29.22
CA LYS A 200 9.29 -11.52 30.52
C LYS A 200 8.67 -10.38 31.33
N ILE A 201 8.39 -9.25 30.69
CA ILE A 201 7.74 -8.09 31.35
C ILE A 201 6.35 -8.50 31.86
N ASN A 202 5.56 -9.19 31.04
CA ASN A 202 4.23 -9.63 31.43
C ASN A 202 4.25 -10.64 32.58
N GLN A 203 5.28 -11.48 32.68
CA GLN A 203 5.45 -12.39 33.81
C GLN A 203 5.79 -11.63 35.11
N GLN A 204 6.71 -10.67 35.05
CA GLN A 204 7.05 -9.82 36.20
C GLN A 204 5.84 -9.02 36.71
N VAL A 205 5.04 -8.45 35.81
CA VAL A 205 3.82 -7.71 36.20
C VAL A 205 2.82 -8.60 36.93
N LYS A 206 2.66 -9.87 36.49
CA LYS A 206 1.79 -10.83 37.18
C LYS A 206 2.31 -11.19 38.57
N GLU A 207 3.62 -11.41 38.69
CA GLU A 207 4.27 -11.71 39.98
C GLU A 207 4.13 -10.53 40.96
N GLU A 208 4.36 -9.30 40.51
CA GLU A 208 4.16 -8.11 41.33
C GLU A 208 2.72 -7.92 41.78
N GLN A 209 1.75 -8.16 40.89
CA GLN A 209 0.32 -8.08 41.23
C GLN A 209 -0.07 -9.14 42.28
N ALA A 210 0.44 -10.36 42.15
CA ALA A 210 0.23 -11.42 43.13
C ALA A 210 0.84 -11.04 44.50
N LEU A 211 2.05 -10.51 44.52
CA LEU A 211 2.72 -10.03 45.75
C LEU A 211 1.95 -8.88 46.42
N LYS A 212 1.44 -7.92 45.63
CA LYS A 212 0.60 -6.83 46.15
C LYS A 212 -0.70 -7.35 46.78
N ALA A 213 -1.40 -8.26 46.11
CA ALA A 213 -2.62 -8.87 46.64
C ALA A 213 -2.38 -9.65 47.95
N LEU A 214 -1.25 -10.37 48.05
CA LEU A 214 -0.84 -11.05 49.29
C LEU A 214 -0.52 -10.04 50.41
N SER A 215 0.13 -8.92 50.09
CA SER A 215 0.41 -7.88 51.09
C SER A 215 -0.88 -7.22 51.61
N GLU A 216 -1.83 -6.90 50.73
CA GLU A 216 -3.11 -6.27 51.10
C GLU A 216 -4.01 -7.20 51.93
N THR A 217 -4.03 -8.50 51.61
CA THR A 217 -4.72 -9.50 52.43
C THR A 217 -4.09 -9.65 53.81
N HIS A 218 -2.76 -9.56 53.91
CA HIS A 218 -2.05 -9.61 55.20
C HIS A 218 -2.31 -8.36 56.06
N PHE A 219 -2.38 -7.17 55.45
CA PHE A 219 -2.75 -5.93 56.15
C PHE A 219 -4.21 -5.90 56.62
N THR A 220 -5.13 -6.44 55.81
CA THR A 220 -6.56 -6.52 56.17
C THR A 220 -6.81 -7.55 57.26
N GLN A 221 -6.19 -8.74 57.22
CA GLN A 221 -6.27 -9.73 58.29
C GLN A 221 -5.67 -9.20 59.62
N SER A 222 -4.53 -8.51 59.57
CA SER A 222 -3.91 -7.94 60.78
C SER A 222 -4.78 -6.84 61.44
N ARG A 223 -5.59 -6.11 60.67
CA ARG A 223 -6.57 -5.13 61.21
C ARG A 223 -7.79 -5.79 61.84
N VAL A 224 -8.28 -6.90 61.29
CA VAL A 224 -9.44 -7.63 61.85
C VAL A 224 -9.09 -8.29 63.19
N ASP A 225 -7.87 -8.80 63.33
CA ASP A 225 -7.46 -9.53 64.54
C ASP A 225 -7.19 -8.61 65.75
N ARG A 226 -6.85 -7.33 65.51
CA ARG A 226 -6.69 -6.32 66.58
C ARG A 226 -8.01 -5.72 67.09
N GLY A 227 -9.15 -6.03 66.46
CA GLY A 227 -10.46 -5.45 66.80
C GLY A 227 -11.33 -6.27 67.76
N ARG A 228 -10.95 -7.50 68.12
CA ARG A 228 -11.74 -8.39 69.00
C ARG A 228 -11.21 -8.39 70.45
N GLY A 229 -11.06 -7.22 71.03
CA GLY A 229 -10.72 -7.03 72.44
C GLY A 229 -11.93 -6.66 73.29
N ARG A 230 -12.55 -7.66 73.92
CA ARG A 230 -13.32 -7.64 75.19
C ARG A 230 -14.17 -6.38 75.52
N GLY A 231 -15.48 -6.51 75.36
CA GLY A 231 -16.48 -5.81 76.18
C GLY A 231 -17.29 -6.82 77.01
N ARG A 232 -16.87 -7.07 78.25
CA ARG A 232 -17.70 -7.67 79.31
C ARG A 232 -17.81 -6.61 80.40
N GLY A 233 -19.03 -6.19 80.69
CA GLY A 233 -19.43 -5.28 81.75
C GLY A 233 -20.93 -5.14 81.71
#